data_AF-A0A932XXL2-F1
#
_entry.id   AF-A0A932XXL2-F1
#
_cell.length_a   1.000
_cell.length_b   1.000
_cell.length_c   1.000
_cell.angle_alpha   90.00
_cell.angle_beta   90.00
_cell.angle_gamma   90.00
#
_symmetry.space_group_name_H-M   'P 1'
#
loop_
_entity.id
_entity.type
_entity.pdbx_description
1 polymer ?
#
loop_
_entity_poly.entity_id
_entity_poly.type
_entity_poly.pdbx_seq_one_letter_code
_entity_poly.pdbx_strand_id
1 'polypeptide(L)'
;MPDSQNLVSAKPSKDFFIDMITRDLSLTDSVLDLIDNSIDQAVERTQADVMRVLTDGGQIASLRGNRISLRLSGDQFVIEDTCGGIPIEDARNTVFLFGNPSERGAPSGLSVYGIGMKRAFFKLGRLITVRSATDDDWFVVEIDVDEWKKRPDEWRFSFKEFGATRKHPKVTSGTTTIKVARLRDEVRLRLGESSFQKELIDKVAATYSLFIRAGLQIRINGTKVSSNLPTLGTYRRITPARKLLHTDGEQVVILIIAGITPKDDRLPRGWYVFCNGRMVLEADRSRATGWGETLPQWHSKFGHFVGYVYFKSRDVRRLPWTTTKQGVVLDAPVYQTALREMRVQARPVLNFLSKMYPPDLEEEDVAERELLLKTKSTPINHVRKDTSFHADLDSETRTRANAPVNIQYKKPRRDVERIKQHLHKPAMSASSVGSYTFDYFLKQEF
;
A
#
# COMPACT_ATOMS: atom_id res chain seq x y z
N MET A 1 -1.89 8.72 55.74
CA MET A 1 -1.44 9.43 54.52
C MET A 1 0.03 9.74 54.71
N PRO A 2 0.92 9.49 53.74
CA PRO A 2 2.32 9.89 53.89
C PRO A 2 2.39 11.41 54.08
N ASP A 3 3.23 11.88 54.99
CA ASP A 3 3.52 13.30 55.14
C ASP A 3 4.01 13.88 53.80
N SER A 4 3.48 15.05 53.43
CA SER A 4 3.84 15.73 52.17
C SER A 4 5.34 15.99 52.02
N GLN A 5 6.10 15.99 53.12
CA GLN A 5 7.56 16.13 53.15
C GLN A 5 8.33 14.87 52.72
N ASN A 6 7.67 13.71 52.62
CA ASN A 6 8.27 12.44 52.17
C ASN A 6 7.89 12.08 50.72
N LEU A 7 7.32 13.02 49.96
CA LEU A 7 6.94 12.83 48.57
C LEU A 7 7.96 13.50 47.64
N VAL A 8 8.54 12.72 46.74
CA VAL A 8 9.44 13.21 45.69
C VAL A 8 8.64 13.37 44.39
N SER A 9 8.74 14.53 43.75
CA SER A 9 8.09 14.77 42.46
C SER A 9 8.87 14.08 41.34
N ALA A 10 8.19 13.25 40.55
CA ALA A 10 8.74 12.57 39.37
C ALA A 10 8.04 13.00 38.06
N LYS A 11 7.40 14.17 38.05
CA LYS A 11 6.70 14.67 36.85
C LYS A 11 7.72 15.01 35.74
N PRO A 12 7.50 14.59 34.48
CA PRO A 12 8.36 15.01 33.38
C PRO A 12 8.21 16.50 33.12
N SER A 13 9.30 17.17 32.74
CA SER A 13 9.20 18.55 32.23
C SER A 13 8.53 18.55 30.85
N LYS A 14 7.86 19.65 30.51
CA LYS A 14 7.23 19.81 29.18
C LYS A 14 8.25 19.77 28.04
N ASP A 15 9.45 20.29 28.27
CA ASP A 15 10.57 20.22 27.34
C ASP A 15 10.97 18.77 27.07
N PHE A 16 11.25 18.02 28.14
CA PHE A 16 11.61 16.61 28.03
C PHE A 16 10.51 15.80 27.32
N PHE A 17 9.24 16.06 27.66
CA PHE A 17 8.10 15.41 27.04
C PHE A 17 8.02 15.68 25.53
N ILE A 18 8.10 16.96 25.12
CA ILE A 18 8.06 17.36 23.71
C ILE A 18 9.21 16.72 22.94
N ASP A 19 10.43 16.77 23.49
CA ASP A 19 11.60 16.23 22.83
C ASP A 19 11.49 14.71 22.67
N MET A 20 11.06 14.00 23.71
CA MET A 20 10.89 12.54 23.67
C MET A 20 9.92 12.11 22.57
N ILE A 21 8.79 12.79 22.41
CA ILE A 21 7.77 12.39 21.42
C ILE A 21 8.07 12.87 19.99
N THR A 22 8.98 13.84 19.79
CA THR A 22 9.26 14.43 18.47
C THR A 22 10.62 14.09 17.88
N ARG A 23 11.61 13.68 18.69
CA ARG A 23 13.00 13.47 18.26
C ARG A 23 13.14 12.55 17.05
N ASP A 24 12.55 11.37 17.13
CA ASP A 24 12.65 10.34 16.08
C ASP A 24 11.49 10.38 15.07
N LEU A 25 10.61 11.38 15.17
CA LEU A 25 9.52 11.57 14.22
C LEU A 25 10.04 12.29 12.98
N SER A 26 9.91 11.67 11.81
CA SER A 26 10.20 12.35 10.55
C SER A 26 9.13 13.39 10.22
N LEU A 27 9.49 14.42 9.43
CA LEU A 27 8.51 15.42 8.98
C LEU A 27 7.39 14.75 8.17
N THR A 28 7.72 13.83 7.27
CA THR A 28 6.76 13.07 6.48
C THR A 28 5.79 12.29 7.39
N ASP A 29 6.29 11.54 8.38
CA ASP A 29 5.44 10.78 9.30
C ASP A 29 4.53 11.68 10.13
N SER A 30 5.01 12.86 10.53
CA SER A 30 4.18 13.83 11.25
C SER A 30 2.98 14.32 10.42
N VAL A 31 3.16 14.45 9.10
CA VAL A 31 2.07 14.82 8.19
C VAL A 31 1.12 13.63 8.00
N LEU A 32 1.64 12.40 7.85
CA LEU A 32 0.84 11.19 7.75
C LEU A 32 -0.01 10.97 9.02
N ASP A 33 0.54 11.22 10.21
CA ASP A 33 -0.21 11.14 11.47
C ASP A 33 -1.43 12.09 11.50
N LEU A 34 -1.34 13.25 10.86
CA LEU A 34 -2.49 14.17 10.75
C LEU A 34 -3.52 13.68 9.73
N ILE A 35 -3.06 13.15 8.59
CA ILE A 35 -3.94 12.56 7.57
C ILE A 35 -4.68 11.33 8.13
N ASP A 36 -3.99 10.50 8.94
CA ASP A 36 -4.58 9.34 9.60
C ASP A 36 -5.80 9.74 10.45
N ASN A 37 -5.73 10.84 11.22
CA ASN A 37 -6.87 11.30 12.03
C ASN A 37 -8.08 11.71 11.15
N SER A 38 -7.82 12.43 10.05
CA SER A 38 -8.89 12.81 9.11
C SER A 38 -9.52 11.58 8.45
N ILE A 39 -8.73 10.54 8.15
CA ILE A 39 -9.22 9.28 7.58
C ILE A 39 -10.01 8.48 8.62
N ASP A 40 -9.54 8.42 9.86
CA ASP A 40 -10.24 7.74 10.96
C ASP A 40 -11.65 8.28 11.13
N GLN A 41 -11.78 9.62 11.20
CA GLN A 41 -13.09 10.28 11.29
C GLN A 41 -13.99 9.96 10.08
N ALA A 42 -13.43 9.99 8.86
CA ALA A 42 -14.17 9.69 7.64
C ALA A 42 -14.66 8.23 7.61
N VAL A 43 -13.80 7.29 7.99
CA VAL A 43 -14.10 5.86 8.01
C VAL A 43 -15.12 5.54 9.09
N GLU A 44 -14.98 6.10 10.28
CA GLU A 44 -15.94 5.93 11.37
C GLU A 44 -17.32 6.46 10.98
N ARG A 45 -17.40 7.67 10.42
CA ARG A 45 -18.68 8.27 10.00
C ARG A 45 -19.36 7.48 8.89
N THR A 46 -18.59 7.04 7.90
CA THR A 46 -19.13 6.35 6.71
C THR A 46 -19.25 4.83 6.88
N GLN A 47 -18.69 4.29 7.97
CA GLN A 47 -18.52 2.85 8.19
C GLN A 47 -17.83 2.18 6.99
N ALA A 48 -16.88 2.88 6.36
CA ALA A 48 -16.24 2.45 5.13
C ALA A 48 -15.35 1.21 5.34
N ASP A 49 -15.59 0.17 4.54
CA ASP A 49 -14.75 -1.02 4.49
C ASP A 49 -13.85 -1.00 3.25
N VAL A 50 -12.68 -0.35 3.36
CA VAL A 50 -11.76 -0.17 2.23
C VAL A 50 -11.06 -1.47 1.80
N MET A 51 -11.15 -2.55 2.58
CA MET A 51 -10.75 -3.89 2.13
C MET A 51 -11.53 -4.31 0.88
N ARG A 52 -12.77 -3.81 0.72
CA ARG A 52 -13.61 -4.08 -0.45
C ARG A 52 -13.05 -3.53 -1.77
N VAL A 53 -12.08 -2.62 -1.73
CA VAL A 53 -11.31 -2.22 -2.92
C VAL A 53 -10.51 -3.39 -3.51
N LEU A 54 -10.22 -4.40 -2.70
CA LEU A 54 -9.48 -5.61 -3.07
C LEU A 54 -10.38 -6.85 -3.28
N THR A 55 -11.71 -6.74 -3.13
CA THR A 55 -12.63 -7.89 -3.19
C THR A 55 -13.92 -7.59 -3.96
N ASP A 56 -14.52 -8.60 -4.60
CA ASP A 56 -15.73 -8.47 -5.44
C ASP A 56 -16.87 -7.61 -4.87
N GLY A 57 -17.50 -6.81 -5.74
CA GLY A 57 -18.80 -6.16 -5.50
C GLY A 57 -18.81 -4.94 -4.57
N GLY A 58 -17.65 -4.42 -4.18
CA GLY A 58 -17.55 -3.26 -3.30
C GLY A 58 -18.00 -1.95 -3.96
N GLN A 59 -18.76 -1.12 -3.23
CA GLN A 59 -18.92 0.29 -3.59
C GLN A 59 -17.54 0.96 -3.55
N ILE A 60 -16.99 1.24 -4.73
CA ILE A 60 -15.68 1.87 -4.96
C ILE A 60 -15.64 3.32 -4.42
N ALA A 61 -16.74 3.82 -3.86
CA ALA A 61 -16.93 5.23 -3.53
C ALA A 61 -17.43 5.48 -2.10
N SER A 62 -17.17 4.56 -1.15
CA SER A 62 -17.63 4.69 0.25
C SER A 62 -17.10 5.94 0.97
N LEU A 63 -16.01 6.52 0.48
CA LEU A 63 -15.42 7.76 1.02
C LEU A 63 -15.67 8.98 0.12
N ARG A 64 -16.51 8.87 -0.90
CA ARG A 64 -16.86 9.99 -1.78
C ARG A 64 -17.46 11.15 -0.97
N GLY A 65 -17.02 12.37 -1.28
CA GLY A 65 -17.43 13.58 -0.56
C GLY A 65 -16.50 13.95 0.60
N ASN A 66 -15.63 13.05 1.05
CA ASN A 66 -14.57 13.36 1.99
C ASN A 66 -13.34 13.89 1.24
N ARG A 67 -12.74 14.96 1.77
CA ARG A 67 -11.58 15.61 1.20
C ARG A 67 -10.61 16.01 2.29
N ILE A 68 -9.32 15.90 2.00
CA ILE A 68 -8.21 16.39 2.81
C ILE A 68 -7.35 17.29 1.91
N SER A 69 -7.07 18.51 2.35
CA SER A 69 -6.26 19.49 1.64
C SER A 69 -5.13 19.97 2.51
N LEU A 70 -3.91 19.84 2.01
CA LEU A 70 -2.70 20.32 2.66
C LEU A 70 -2.15 21.54 1.91
N ARG A 71 -1.77 22.57 2.65
CA ARG A 71 -1.03 23.74 2.17
C ARG A 71 0.28 23.84 2.94
N LEU A 72 1.38 23.74 2.21
CA LEU A 72 2.74 23.66 2.73
C LEU A 72 3.52 24.88 2.21
N SER A 73 4.16 25.59 3.12
CA SER A 73 5.02 26.73 2.81
C SER A 73 6.09 26.88 3.89
N GLY A 74 7.11 27.70 3.64
CA GLY A 74 8.11 28.05 4.65
C GLY A 74 7.54 28.83 5.85
N ASP A 75 6.37 29.44 5.71
CA ASP A 75 5.78 30.27 6.76
C ASP A 75 4.80 29.50 7.64
N GLN A 76 4.04 28.59 7.03
CA GLN A 76 2.98 27.84 7.69
C GLN A 76 2.71 26.47 7.05
N PHE A 77 2.21 25.58 7.89
CA PHE A 77 1.59 24.32 7.50
C PHE A 77 0.09 24.40 7.80
N VAL A 78 -0.75 23.97 6.85
CA VAL A 78 -2.21 23.88 7.05
C VAL A 78 -2.70 22.55 6.51
N ILE A 79 -3.49 21.83 7.31
CA ILE A 79 -4.31 20.70 6.86
C ILE A 79 -5.78 21.03 7.16
N GLU A 80 -6.62 20.81 6.17
CA GLU A 80 -8.07 21.00 6.23
C GLU A 80 -8.76 19.75 5.71
N ASP A 81 -9.76 19.25 6.44
CA ASP A 81 -10.58 18.14 6.01
C ASP A 81 -12.08 18.42 6.10
N THR A 82 -12.86 17.63 5.36
CA THR A 82 -14.33 17.63 5.37
C THR A 82 -14.89 16.31 5.92
N CYS A 83 -14.19 15.72 6.88
CA CYS A 83 -14.41 14.34 7.31
C CYS A 83 -15.42 14.20 8.46
N GLY A 84 -16.00 15.29 8.96
CA GLY A 84 -17.07 15.26 9.97
C GLY A 84 -16.90 16.23 11.14
N GLY A 85 -15.69 16.77 11.34
CA GLY A 85 -15.40 17.60 12.50
C GLY A 85 -15.21 16.79 13.79
N ILE A 86 -14.90 17.50 14.87
CA ILE A 86 -14.63 16.97 16.21
C ILE A 86 -15.66 17.61 17.16
N PRO A 87 -16.45 16.82 17.89
CA PRO A 87 -17.35 17.34 18.91
C PRO A 87 -16.60 18.11 20.01
N ILE A 88 -17.23 19.13 20.61
CA ILE A 88 -16.63 19.87 21.72
C ILE A 88 -16.34 18.95 22.91
N GLU A 89 -17.21 17.96 23.16
CA GLU A 89 -17.02 17.01 24.25
C GLU A 89 -15.74 16.17 24.07
N ASP A 90 -15.50 15.69 22.86
CA ASP A 90 -14.27 14.97 22.51
C ASP A 90 -13.04 15.88 22.62
N ALA A 91 -13.15 17.14 22.18
CA ALA A 91 -12.09 18.12 22.39
C ALA A 91 -11.75 18.33 23.88
N ARG A 92 -12.74 18.32 24.78
CA ARG A 92 -12.50 18.47 26.22
C ARG A 92 -11.84 17.25 26.85
N ASN A 93 -12.29 16.06 26.44
CA ASN A 93 -12.11 14.86 27.24
C ASN A 93 -11.17 13.83 26.61
N THR A 94 -10.90 13.89 25.30
CA THR A 94 -10.20 12.80 24.59
C THR A 94 -9.13 13.31 23.62
N VAL A 95 -9.48 14.23 22.72
CA VAL A 95 -8.65 14.58 21.56
C VAL A 95 -7.33 15.24 21.93
N PHE A 96 -7.27 16.05 23.00
CA PHE A 96 -6.03 16.70 23.44
C PHE A 96 -5.29 15.96 24.56
N LEU A 97 -5.82 14.84 25.08
CA LEU A 97 -5.14 14.05 26.10
C LEU A 97 -3.86 13.39 25.57
N PHE A 98 -2.80 13.40 26.38
CA PHE A 98 -1.54 12.75 26.03
C PHE A 98 -1.58 11.28 26.44
N GLY A 99 -1.69 10.40 25.43
CA GLY A 99 -1.95 8.98 25.64
C GLY A 99 -3.45 8.68 25.67
N ASN A 100 -3.82 7.45 25.36
CA ASN A 100 -5.22 7.02 25.38
C ASN A 100 -5.62 6.73 26.83
N PRO A 101 -6.68 7.35 27.40
CA PRO A 101 -7.25 6.88 28.66
C PRO A 101 -7.71 5.44 28.44
N SER A 102 -6.91 4.51 28.94
CA SER A 102 -7.11 3.08 28.88
C SER A 102 -8.42 2.72 29.59
N GLU A 103 -9.54 2.65 28.85
CA GLU A 103 -10.76 1.89 29.25
C GLU A 103 -11.93 1.95 28.25
N ARG A 104 -11.99 2.90 27.31
CA ARG A 104 -13.12 2.99 26.36
C ARG A 104 -12.85 2.27 25.04
N GLY A 105 -13.15 0.97 25.01
CA GLY A 105 -13.24 0.19 23.76
C GLY A 105 -11.91 -0.03 23.05
N ALA A 106 -11.82 -1.09 22.25
CA ALA A 106 -10.67 -1.27 21.38
C ALA A 106 -10.62 -0.13 20.36
N PRO A 107 -9.49 0.58 20.17
CA PRO A 107 -9.43 1.65 19.20
C PRO A 107 -9.65 1.04 17.80
N SER A 108 -10.71 1.47 17.11
CA SER A 108 -10.90 1.22 15.69
C SER A 108 -10.27 2.34 14.88
N GLY A 109 -9.62 2.01 13.76
CA GLY A 109 -9.04 3.00 12.85
C GLY A 109 -7.55 2.78 12.57
N LEU A 110 -6.83 3.88 12.37
CA LEU A 110 -5.41 3.99 12.05
C LEU A 110 -4.59 4.48 13.26
N SER A 111 -5.24 5.10 14.25
CA SER A 111 -4.62 5.74 15.41
C SER A 111 -4.70 4.87 16.67
N VAL A 112 -3.57 4.31 17.12
CA VAL A 112 -3.52 3.37 18.26
C VAL A 112 -3.25 4.05 19.61
N TYR A 113 -2.35 5.04 19.61
CA TYR A 113 -1.72 5.52 20.84
C TYR A 113 -2.22 6.90 21.30
N GLY A 114 -3.11 7.54 20.53
CA GLY A 114 -3.60 8.88 20.85
C GLY A 114 -2.53 9.99 20.84
N ILE A 115 -1.29 9.70 20.42
CA ILE A 115 -0.18 10.66 20.43
C ILE A 115 0.14 11.27 19.06
N GLY A 116 -0.26 10.64 17.94
CA GLY A 116 0.17 11.02 16.58
C GLY A 116 -0.07 12.49 16.24
N MET A 117 -1.31 12.96 16.44
CA MET A 117 -1.67 14.37 16.24
C MET A 117 -0.78 15.34 17.03
N LYS A 118 -0.54 15.04 18.31
CA LYS A 118 0.23 15.93 19.20
C LYS A 118 1.71 15.92 18.86
N ARG A 119 2.25 14.75 18.52
CA ARG A 119 3.60 14.61 17.99
C ARG A 119 3.80 15.47 16.75
N ALA A 120 2.80 15.49 15.86
CA ALA A 120 2.83 16.36 14.69
C ALA A 120 2.82 17.85 15.04
N PHE A 121 1.97 18.28 15.97
CA PHE A 121 1.91 19.68 16.44
C PHE A 121 3.28 20.19 16.86
N PHE A 122 3.92 19.47 17.79
CA PHE A 122 5.19 19.91 18.36
C PHE A 122 6.38 19.68 17.43
N LYS A 123 6.29 18.75 16.47
CA LYS A 123 7.31 18.56 15.43
C LYS A 123 7.31 19.73 14.45
N LEU A 124 6.12 20.20 14.05
CA LEU A 124 5.96 21.18 12.98
C LEU A 124 6.33 22.61 13.43
N GLY A 125 5.80 23.08 14.56
CA GLY A 125 5.97 24.48 14.96
C GLY A 125 5.52 24.78 16.37
N ARG A 126 5.46 26.08 16.68
CA ARG A 126 5.26 26.58 18.06
C ARG A 126 3.93 27.31 18.25
N LEU A 127 3.19 27.59 17.19
CA LEU A 127 1.84 28.16 17.27
C LEU A 127 0.88 27.25 16.52
N ILE A 128 -0.02 26.58 17.25
CA ILE A 128 -0.99 25.65 16.67
C ILE A 128 -2.39 26.21 16.87
N THR A 129 -3.16 26.29 15.80
CA THR A 129 -4.58 26.62 15.83
C THR A 129 -5.36 25.43 15.31
N VAL A 130 -6.21 24.85 16.15
CA VAL A 130 -7.16 23.80 15.78
C VAL A 130 -8.55 24.41 15.76
N ARG A 131 -9.18 24.42 14.59
CA ARG A 131 -10.58 24.79 14.42
C ARG A 131 -11.33 23.55 13.96
N SER A 132 -12.45 23.23 14.59
CA SER A 132 -13.28 22.11 14.15
C SER A 132 -14.75 22.41 14.36
N ALA A 133 -15.58 21.85 13.49
CA ALA A 133 -17.02 22.03 13.53
C ALA A 133 -17.75 20.75 13.09
N THR A 134 -18.67 20.30 13.92
CA THR A 134 -19.70 19.30 13.63
C THR A 134 -21.01 20.01 13.26
N ASP A 135 -22.05 19.24 12.93
CA ASP A 135 -23.39 19.76 12.66
C ASP A 135 -24.03 20.46 13.88
N ASP A 136 -23.58 20.08 15.08
CA ASP A 136 -24.15 20.55 16.32
C ASP A 136 -23.30 21.65 16.97
N ASP A 137 -21.97 21.51 16.93
CA ASP A 137 -21.04 22.35 17.68
C ASP A 137 -19.72 22.64 16.97
N TRP A 138 -18.99 23.64 17.47
CA TRP A 138 -17.68 24.01 16.94
C TRP A 138 -16.78 24.60 18.02
N PHE A 139 -15.47 24.55 17.79
CA PHE A 139 -14.49 25.16 18.67
C PHE A 139 -13.24 25.66 17.94
N VAL A 140 -12.49 26.51 18.65
CA VAL A 140 -11.14 26.93 18.32
C VAL A 140 -10.25 26.76 19.55
N VAL A 141 -9.18 26.00 19.42
CA VAL A 141 -8.10 25.92 20.40
C VAL A 141 -6.84 26.52 19.78
N GLU A 142 -6.18 27.41 20.52
CA GLU A 142 -4.90 28.01 20.13
C GLU A 142 -3.84 27.66 21.17
N ILE A 143 -2.77 27.04 20.71
CA ILE A 143 -1.68 26.55 21.55
C ILE A 143 -0.42 27.32 21.17
N ASP A 144 -0.02 28.23 22.06
CA ASP A 144 1.33 28.79 22.06
C ASP A 144 2.22 27.87 22.91
N VAL A 145 3.10 27.12 22.26
CA VAL A 145 3.94 26.11 22.92
C VAL A 145 4.93 26.77 23.89
N ASP A 146 5.45 27.95 23.56
CA ASP A 146 6.44 28.64 24.38
C ASP A 146 5.78 29.22 25.64
N GLU A 147 4.59 29.79 25.52
CA GLU A 147 3.80 30.25 26.68
C GLU A 147 3.32 29.08 27.54
N TRP A 148 2.92 27.97 26.93
CA TRP A 148 2.50 26.78 27.67
C TRP A 148 3.64 26.18 28.49
N LYS A 149 4.87 26.16 27.95
CA LYS A 149 6.07 25.66 28.66
C LYS A 149 6.39 26.43 29.94
N LYS A 150 6.09 27.74 29.98
CA LYS A 150 6.31 28.59 31.17
C LYS A 150 5.47 28.19 32.39
N ARG A 151 4.45 27.35 32.22
CA ARG A 151 3.55 26.89 33.29
C ARG A 151 3.70 25.39 33.51
N PRO A 152 4.72 24.91 34.24
CA PRO A 152 5.10 23.49 34.27
C PRO A 152 3.99 22.54 34.74
N ASP A 153 3.17 22.96 35.70
CA ASP A 153 2.08 22.13 36.27
C ASP A 153 0.76 22.18 35.49
N GLU A 154 0.59 23.10 34.54
CA GLU A 154 -0.69 23.32 33.83
C GLU A 154 -0.73 22.54 32.51
N TRP A 155 -1.44 21.41 32.48
CA TRP A 155 -1.54 20.52 31.31
C TRP A 155 -2.85 20.67 30.52
N ARG A 156 -3.59 21.77 30.70
CA ARG A 156 -4.82 22.06 29.95
C ARG A 156 -4.61 23.13 28.89
N PHE A 157 -5.40 23.05 27.82
CA PHE A 157 -5.57 24.10 26.83
C PHE A 157 -6.96 24.70 26.96
N SER A 158 -7.09 26.00 26.74
CA SER A 158 -8.38 26.69 26.77
C SER A 158 -8.95 26.83 25.37
N PHE A 159 -10.27 26.72 25.26
CA PHE A 159 -10.96 27.16 24.04
C PHE A 159 -10.84 28.67 23.91
N LYS A 160 -10.39 29.13 22.74
CA LYS A 160 -10.44 30.54 22.37
C LYS A 160 -11.87 30.95 22.01
N GLU A 161 -12.55 30.07 21.28
CA GLU A 161 -13.94 30.23 20.88
C GLU A 161 -14.61 28.85 20.86
N PHE A 162 -15.91 28.80 21.13
CA PHE A 162 -16.73 27.60 20.98
C PHE A 162 -18.21 27.96 20.97
N GLY A 163 -19.05 27.10 20.41
CA GLY A 163 -20.49 27.30 20.43
C GLY A 163 -21.26 26.28 19.62
N ALA A 164 -22.57 26.49 19.51
CA ALA A 164 -23.44 25.68 18.66
C ALA A 164 -23.34 26.13 17.20
N THR A 165 -23.13 25.21 16.27
CA THR A 165 -22.92 25.50 14.84
C THR A 165 -24.12 26.25 14.24
N ARG A 166 -25.34 25.86 14.63
CA ARG A 166 -26.59 26.50 14.18
C ARG A 166 -26.68 28.00 14.48
N LYS A 167 -25.94 28.50 15.48
CA LYS A 167 -25.92 29.93 15.87
C LYS A 167 -24.87 30.74 15.11
N HIS A 168 -24.02 30.10 14.31
CA HIS A 168 -22.90 30.74 13.61
C HIS A 168 -22.84 30.31 12.13
N PRO A 169 -23.64 30.91 11.24
CA PRO A 169 -23.75 30.49 9.83
C PRO A 169 -22.45 30.55 9.03
N LYS A 170 -21.45 31.31 9.50
CA LYS A 170 -20.11 31.40 8.87
C LYS A 170 -19.23 30.18 9.19
N VAL A 171 -19.64 29.31 10.10
CA VAL A 171 -18.93 28.08 10.44
C VAL A 171 -19.36 26.99 9.45
N THR A 172 -18.41 26.49 8.67
CA THR A 172 -18.66 25.35 7.78
C THR A 172 -18.65 24.06 8.59
N SER A 173 -19.82 23.43 8.74
CA SER A 173 -19.96 22.15 9.44
C SER A 173 -19.19 21.02 8.73
N GLY A 174 -18.84 19.99 9.50
CA GLY A 174 -18.19 18.78 9.03
C GLY A 174 -16.72 18.98 8.71
N THR A 175 -16.10 20.06 9.20
CA THR A 175 -14.73 20.44 8.85
C THR A 175 -13.81 20.52 10.05
N THR A 176 -12.55 20.17 9.82
CA THR A 176 -11.44 20.41 10.76
C THR A 176 -10.31 21.10 10.02
N THR A 177 -9.75 22.14 10.61
CA THR A 177 -8.56 22.85 10.13
C THR A 177 -7.53 22.91 11.23
N ILE A 178 -6.33 22.40 10.93
CA ILE A 178 -5.16 22.52 11.80
C ILE A 178 -4.17 23.41 11.06
N LYS A 179 -3.88 24.56 11.65
CA LYS A 179 -2.85 25.49 11.18
C LYS A 179 -1.69 25.50 12.16
N VAL A 180 -0.49 25.32 11.64
CA VAL A 180 0.75 25.44 12.41
C VAL A 180 1.60 26.56 11.82
N ALA A 181 1.93 27.54 12.66
CA ALA A 181 2.78 28.68 12.37
C ALA A 181 3.97 28.72 13.35
N ARG A 182 4.89 29.68 13.15
CA ARG A 182 6.20 29.71 13.83
C ARG A 182 6.86 28.33 13.72
N LEU A 183 7.02 27.89 12.48
CA LEU A 183 7.62 26.60 12.16
C LEU A 183 9.03 26.52 12.74
N ARG A 184 9.46 25.30 13.09
CA ARG A 184 10.87 25.08 13.43
C ARG A 184 11.75 25.31 12.19
N ASP A 185 12.99 25.73 12.37
CA ASP A 185 13.85 26.13 11.25
C ASP A 185 14.05 25.01 10.23
N GLU A 186 14.29 23.79 10.72
CA GLU A 186 14.43 22.60 9.89
C GLU A 186 13.14 22.25 9.11
N VAL A 187 11.98 22.55 9.70
CA VAL A 187 10.67 22.31 9.07
C VAL A 187 10.38 23.36 8.01
N ARG A 188 10.65 24.64 8.31
CA ARG A 188 10.49 25.76 7.38
C ARG A 188 11.29 25.53 6.11
N LEU A 189 12.57 25.16 6.23
CA LEU A 189 13.44 24.91 5.09
C LEU A 189 12.87 23.78 4.24
N ARG A 190 12.55 22.63 4.86
CA ARG A 190 12.09 21.44 4.14
C ARG A 190 10.71 21.59 3.51
N LEU A 191 9.76 22.27 4.17
CA LEU A 191 8.43 22.54 3.61
C LEU A 191 8.46 23.49 2.41
N GLY A 192 9.51 24.33 2.28
CA GLY A 192 9.72 25.22 1.14
C GLY A 192 10.27 24.52 -0.10
N GLU A 193 10.76 23.28 0.03
CA GLU A 193 11.38 22.54 -1.07
C GLU A 193 10.35 21.80 -1.94
N SER A 194 10.46 21.97 -3.26
CA SER A 194 9.61 21.24 -4.22
C SER A 194 9.90 19.74 -4.25
N SER A 195 11.14 19.34 -3.96
CA SER A 195 11.56 17.94 -3.80
C SER A 195 10.79 17.25 -2.67
N PHE A 196 10.68 17.92 -1.51
CA PHE A 196 9.92 17.41 -0.37
C PHE A 196 8.43 17.30 -0.70
N GLN A 197 7.85 18.31 -1.37
CA GLN A 197 6.46 18.22 -1.80
C GLN A 197 6.21 16.99 -2.68
N LYS A 198 7.11 16.69 -3.62
CA LYS A 198 7.02 15.50 -4.48
C LYS A 198 7.15 14.21 -3.67
N GLU A 199 8.15 14.13 -2.77
CA GLU A 199 8.35 13.00 -1.86
C GLU A 199 7.07 12.70 -1.05
N LEU A 200 6.45 13.76 -0.49
CA LEU A 200 5.23 13.64 0.29
C LEU A 200 4.03 13.21 -0.56
N ILE A 201 3.87 13.75 -1.77
CA ILE A 201 2.81 13.32 -2.71
C ILE A 201 2.95 11.83 -3.02
N ASP A 202 4.14 11.37 -3.36
CA ASP A 202 4.41 9.97 -3.68
C ASP A 202 4.14 9.08 -2.46
N LYS A 203 4.58 9.50 -1.26
CA LYS A 203 4.34 8.76 -0.03
C LYS A 203 2.86 8.68 0.33
N VAL A 204 2.10 9.76 0.20
CA VAL A 204 0.65 9.80 0.45
C VAL A 204 -0.11 8.95 -0.59
N ALA A 205 0.31 9.01 -1.87
CA ALA A 205 -0.24 8.20 -2.95
C ALA A 205 -0.16 6.70 -2.67
N ALA A 206 0.99 6.24 -2.17
CA ALA A 206 1.22 4.86 -1.74
C ALA A 206 0.45 4.50 -0.47
N THR A 207 0.69 5.27 0.60
CA THR A 207 0.21 4.98 1.96
C THR A 207 -1.31 4.87 2.02
N TYR A 208 -2.02 5.76 1.32
CA TYR A 208 -3.49 5.86 1.35
C TYR A 208 -4.16 5.40 0.05
N SER A 209 -3.45 4.61 -0.74
CA SER A 209 -3.88 4.16 -2.05
C SER A 209 -5.26 3.50 -2.06
N LEU A 210 -5.63 2.75 -1.01
CA LEU A 210 -6.95 2.13 -0.86
C LEU A 210 -8.04 3.14 -0.52
N PHE A 211 -7.79 4.10 0.37
CA PHE A 211 -8.74 5.15 0.70
C PHE A 211 -9.02 6.07 -0.50
N ILE A 212 -7.97 6.41 -1.26
CA ILE A 212 -8.10 7.19 -2.50
C ILE A 212 -8.92 6.43 -3.53
N ARG A 213 -8.67 5.12 -3.71
CA ARG A 213 -9.49 4.27 -4.58
C ARG A 213 -10.94 4.14 -4.10
N ALA A 214 -11.18 4.22 -2.80
CA ALA A 214 -12.52 4.25 -2.19
C ALA A 214 -13.23 5.62 -2.29
N GLY A 215 -12.62 6.61 -2.95
CA GLY A 215 -13.23 7.91 -3.27
C GLY A 215 -12.77 9.09 -2.41
N LEU A 216 -11.84 8.89 -1.46
CA LEU A 216 -11.24 9.97 -0.68
C LEU A 216 -10.41 10.88 -1.60
N GLN A 217 -10.59 12.20 -1.49
CA GLN A 217 -9.79 13.16 -2.24
C GLN A 217 -8.71 13.77 -1.37
N ILE A 218 -7.44 13.58 -1.74
CA ILE A 218 -6.32 14.26 -1.07
C ILE A 218 -5.66 15.24 -2.05
N ARG A 219 -5.41 16.48 -1.59
CA ARG A 219 -4.66 17.49 -2.35
C ARG A 219 -3.51 18.05 -1.52
N ILE A 220 -2.36 18.26 -2.15
CA ILE A 220 -1.18 18.89 -1.54
C ILE A 220 -0.77 20.07 -2.42
N ASN A 221 -0.81 21.30 -1.87
CA ASN A 221 -0.56 22.54 -2.62
C ASN A 221 -1.37 22.60 -3.93
N GLY A 222 -2.65 22.21 -3.86
CA GLY A 222 -3.57 22.16 -5.00
C GLY A 222 -3.44 20.93 -5.91
N THR A 223 -2.31 20.20 -5.84
CA THR A 223 -2.06 19.00 -6.65
C THR A 223 -2.87 17.83 -6.12
N LYS A 224 -3.69 17.21 -6.98
CA LYS A 224 -4.48 16.03 -6.62
C LYS A 224 -3.58 14.80 -6.52
N VAL A 225 -3.60 14.14 -5.37
CA VAL A 225 -2.90 12.88 -5.17
C VAL A 225 -3.72 11.74 -5.79
N SER A 226 -3.06 10.89 -6.57
CA SER A 226 -3.67 9.75 -7.24
C SER A 226 -3.10 8.45 -6.69
N SER A 227 -3.94 7.42 -6.53
CA SER A 227 -3.50 6.11 -6.06
C SER A 227 -2.50 5.50 -7.02
N ASN A 228 -1.35 5.04 -6.52
CA ASN A 228 -0.31 4.36 -7.29
C ASN A 228 -0.37 2.82 -7.18
N LEU A 229 -1.44 2.28 -6.56
CA LEU A 229 -1.56 0.84 -6.34
C LEU A 229 -1.53 0.10 -7.68
N PRO A 230 -0.73 -0.98 -7.83
CA PRO A 230 -0.70 -1.72 -9.09
C PRO A 230 -2.04 -2.42 -9.37
N THR A 231 -2.19 -2.93 -10.58
CA THR A 231 -3.27 -3.82 -10.98
C THR A 231 -2.78 -5.25 -11.09
N LEU A 232 -3.69 -6.20 -11.28
CA LEU A 232 -3.34 -7.57 -11.59
C LEU A 232 -3.43 -7.77 -13.11
N GLY A 233 -2.47 -8.51 -13.66
CA GLY A 233 -2.54 -9.06 -15.00
C GLY A 233 -3.39 -10.31 -14.98
N THR A 234 -4.57 -10.25 -15.62
CA THR A 234 -5.41 -11.43 -15.79
C THR A 234 -5.61 -11.75 -17.27
N TYR A 235 -5.83 -13.01 -17.55
CA TYR A 235 -6.21 -13.54 -18.85
C TYR A 235 -7.12 -14.74 -18.61
N ARG A 236 -7.95 -15.15 -19.57
CA ARG A 236 -8.89 -16.28 -19.40
C ARG A 236 -8.22 -17.58 -18.91
N ARG A 237 -6.89 -17.70 -19.11
CA ARG A 237 -6.04 -18.84 -18.73
C ARG A 237 -5.09 -18.54 -17.57
N ILE A 238 -5.12 -17.33 -16.99
CA ILE A 238 -4.33 -16.94 -15.81
C ILE A 238 -5.28 -16.48 -14.73
N THR A 239 -5.37 -17.26 -13.65
CA THR A 239 -6.17 -16.96 -12.46
C THR A 239 -5.23 -16.58 -11.32
N PRO A 240 -5.34 -15.36 -10.74
CA PRO A 240 -4.62 -15.00 -9.53
C PRO A 240 -5.04 -15.86 -8.33
N ALA A 241 -4.16 -16.01 -7.34
CA ALA A 241 -4.49 -16.59 -6.06
C ALA A 241 -5.21 -15.58 -5.16
N ARG A 242 -6.18 -16.05 -4.38
CA ARG A 242 -6.85 -15.29 -3.32
C ARG A 242 -7.20 -16.20 -2.16
N LYS A 243 -6.79 -15.83 -0.95
CA LYS A 243 -7.11 -16.53 0.29
C LYS A 243 -7.61 -15.57 1.35
N LEU A 244 -8.70 -15.93 2.03
CA LEU A 244 -9.18 -15.25 3.23
C LEU A 244 -8.94 -16.14 4.45
N LEU A 245 -8.40 -15.57 5.53
CA LEU A 245 -8.15 -16.24 6.80
C LEU A 245 -8.74 -15.43 7.95
N HIS A 246 -9.11 -16.13 9.01
CA HIS A 246 -9.50 -15.56 10.29
C HIS A 246 -8.55 -16.11 11.37
N THR A 247 -8.09 -15.25 12.26
CA THR A 247 -7.20 -15.65 13.36
C THR A 247 -7.54 -14.88 14.63
N ASP A 248 -6.95 -15.30 15.75
CA ASP A 248 -7.12 -14.69 17.06
C ASP A 248 -8.60 -14.63 17.48
N GLY A 249 -9.29 -15.78 17.40
CA GLY A 249 -10.73 -15.87 17.69
C GLY A 249 -11.61 -15.02 16.75
N GLU A 250 -11.26 -14.99 15.46
CA GLU A 250 -11.90 -14.20 14.40
C GLU A 250 -11.77 -12.67 14.52
N GLN A 251 -10.96 -12.18 15.48
CA GLN A 251 -10.77 -10.74 15.70
C GLN A 251 -9.87 -10.09 14.65
N VAL A 252 -9.06 -10.90 13.94
CA VAL A 252 -8.26 -10.43 12.81
C VAL A 252 -8.60 -11.20 11.55
N VAL A 253 -8.97 -10.46 10.50
CA VAL A 253 -9.17 -10.97 9.14
C VAL A 253 -7.93 -10.68 8.32
N ILE A 254 -7.44 -11.69 7.60
CA ILE A 254 -6.28 -11.59 6.72
C ILE A 254 -6.71 -11.97 5.31
N LEU A 255 -6.56 -11.04 4.36
CA LEU A 255 -6.75 -11.29 2.93
C LEU A 255 -5.40 -11.30 2.23
N ILE A 256 -5.10 -12.38 1.51
CA ILE A 256 -3.90 -12.53 0.70
C ILE A 256 -4.31 -12.70 -0.75
N ILE A 257 -3.70 -11.92 -1.64
CA ILE A 257 -3.86 -12.03 -3.09
C ILE A 257 -2.47 -12.09 -3.70
N ALA A 258 -2.21 -13.03 -4.60
CA ALA A 258 -0.93 -13.16 -5.29
C ALA A 258 -1.13 -13.44 -6.77
N GLY A 259 -0.33 -12.81 -7.62
CA GLY A 259 -0.41 -13.00 -9.06
C GLY A 259 0.71 -12.26 -9.78
N ILE A 260 0.44 -11.95 -11.04
CA ILE A 260 1.36 -11.24 -11.91
C ILE A 260 0.81 -9.85 -12.25
N THR A 261 1.69 -8.91 -12.56
CA THR A 261 1.30 -7.64 -13.17
C THR A 261 1.04 -7.82 -14.67
N PRO A 262 0.31 -6.89 -15.30
CA PRO A 262 0.26 -6.80 -16.77
C PRO A 262 1.65 -6.61 -17.38
N LYS A 263 1.82 -7.02 -18.64
CA LYS A 263 3.11 -6.92 -19.37
C LYS A 263 3.67 -5.49 -19.42
N ASP A 264 2.81 -4.49 -19.53
CA ASP A 264 3.20 -3.08 -19.61
C ASP A 264 3.71 -2.50 -18.28
N ASP A 265 3.49 -3.19 -17.15
CA ASP A 265 4.10 -2.84 -15.89
C ASP A 265 5.58 -3.28 -15.84
N ARG A 266 6.47 -2.30 -16.00
CA ARG A 266 7.92 -2.50 -16.03
C ARG A 266 8.60 -2.27 -14.69
N LEU A 267 7.86 -1.88 -13.65
CA LEU A 267 8.44 -1.60 -12.35
C LEU A 267 8.60 -2.91 -11.57
N PRO A 268 9.75 -3.14 -10.91
CA PRO A 268 9.92 -4.31 -10.07
C PRO A 268 8.93 -4.24 -8.91
N ARG A 269 8.07 -5.25 -8.81
CA ARG A 269 7.05 -5.36 -7.77
C ARG A 269 7.47 -6.34 -6.67
N GLY A 270 6.61 -6.44 -5.67
CA GLY A 270 6.79 -7.26 -4.48
C GLY A 270 5.48 -7.39 -3.71
N TRP A 271 5.58 -7.49 -2.39
CA TRP A 271 4.43 -7.53 -1.51
C TRP A 271 4.00 -6.13 -1.07
N TYR A 272 2.70 -5.88 -1.11
CA TYR A 272 2.05 -4.70 -0.58
C TYR A 272 1.25 -5.09 0.66
N VAL A 273 1.62 -4.57 1.83
CA VAL A 273 1.02 -4.96 3.10
C VAL A 273 0.22 -3.79 3.68
N PHE A 274 -1.02 -4.07 4.10
CA PHE A 274 -1.96 -3.10 4.64
C PHE A 274 -2.45 -3.51 6.03
N CYS A 275 -2.60 -2.52 6.91
CA CYS A 275 -3.27 -2.66 8.20
C CYS A 275 -4.43 -1.65 8.24
N ASN A 276 -5.67 -2.15 8.34
CA ASN A 276 -6.89 -1.34 8.28
C ASN A 276 -6.94 -0.35 7.10
N GLY A 277 -6.34 -0.72 5.96
CA GLY A 277 -6.35 0.08 4.73
C GLY A 277 -5.14 0.98 4.55
N ARG A 278 -4.39 1.27 5.61
CA ARG A 278 -3.13 2.01 5.52
C ARG A 278 -2.02 1.06 5.08
N MET A 279 -1.33 1.40 4.00
CA MET A 279 -0.17 0.62 3.54
C MET A 279 0.99 0.81 4.53
N VAL A 280 1.62 -0.29 4.94
CA VAL A 280 2.79 -0.31 5.84
C VAL A 280 4.04 -0.80 5.15
N LEU A 281 3.91 -1.59 4.08
CA LEU A 281 5.00 -2.00 3.20
C LEU A 281 4.58 -1.86 1.73
N GLU A 282 5.43 -1.23 0.92
CA GLU A 282 5.20 -0.96 -0.50
C GLU A 282 6.19 -1.76 -1.34
N ALA A 283 5.69 -2.59 -2.28
CA ALA A 283 6.51 -3.40 -3.18
C ALA A 283 7.68 -4.11 -2.47
N ASP A 284 7.45 -4.61 -1.25
CA ASP A 284 8.51 -5.15 -0.40
C ASP A 284 9.05 -6.45 -0.99
N ARG A 285 10.38 -6.50 -1.00
CA ARG A 285 11.19 -7.58 -1.58
C ARG A 285 12.22 -8.10 -0.56
N SER A 286 12.01 -7.76 0.71
CA SER A 286 12.94 -8.07 1.79
C SER A 286 12.55 -9.37 2.50
N ARG A 287 13.40 -9.79 3.44
CA ARG A 287 13.10 -10.92 4.33
C ARG A 287 11.82 -10.71 5.13
N ALA A 288 11.42 -9.45 5.38
CA ALA A 288 10.19 -9.15 6.10
C ALA A 288 8.95 -9.78 5.45
N THR A 289 8.95 -9.95 4.13
CA THR A 289 7.85 -10.59 3.38
C THR A 289 8.24 -11.96 2.80
N GLY A 290 9.28 -12.57 3.35
CA GLY A 290 9.69 -13.95 3.10
C GLY A 290 10.75 -14.14 2.00
N TRP A 291 11.15 -13.08 1.29
CA TRP A 291 12.18 -13.16 0.24
C TRP A 291 13.56 -13.49 0.82
N GLY A 292 14.24 -14.47 0.23
CA GLY A 292 15.56 -14.92 0.69
C GLY A 292 15.55 -15.64 2.04
N GLU A 293 14.37 -16.10 2.48
CA GLU A 293 14.19 -16.90 3.68
C GLU A 293 13.31 -18.11 3.36
N THR A 294 11.99 -17.89 3.18
CA THR A 294 11.02 -18.96 2.87
C THR A 294 10.64 -19.00 1.39
N LEU A 295 10.83 -17.88 0.70
CA LEU A 295 10.80 -17.70 -0.75
C LEU A 295 12.24 -17.57 -1.28
N PRO A 296 12.49 -17.80 -2.58
CA PRO A 296 13.78 -17.52 -3.20
C PRO A 296 14.26 -16.09 -2.92
N GLN A 297 15.55 -15.83 -3.07
CA GLN A 297 16.03 -14.44 -3.09
C GLN A 297 15.39 -13.70 -4.26
N TRP A 298 14.96 -12.45 -4.03
CA TRP A 298 14.36 -11.66 -5.09
C TRP A 298 15.37 -11.43 -6.22
N HIS A 299 14.90 -11.59 -7.46
CA HIS A 299 15.68 -11.42 -8.69
C HIS A 299 14.78 -10.78 -9.76
N SER A 300 15.37 -10.09 -10.74
CA SER A 300 14.65 -9.36 -11.80
C SER A 300 13.66 -10.23 -12.58
N LYS A 301 13.91 -11.54 -12.70
CA LYS A 301 12.99 -12.52 -13.32
C LYS A 301 11.62 -12.61 -12.62
N PHE A 302 11.55 -12.23 -11.34
CA PHE A 302 10.31 -12.12 -10.57
C PHE A 302 9.69 -10.72 -10.65
N GLY A 303 10.15 -9.86 -11.56
CA GLY A 303 9.72 -8.46 -11.65
C GLY A 303 8.21 -8.26 -11.80
N HIS A 304 7.53 -9.22 -12.44
CA HIS A 304 6.07 -9.22 -12.58
C HIS A 304 5.32 -9.79 -11.38
N PHE A 305 5.98 -10.33 -10.34
CA PHE A 305 5.29 -10.80 -9.15
C PHE A 305 4.67 -9.63 -8.40
N VAL A 306 3.36 -9.70 -8.14
CA VAL A 306 2.67 -8.75 -7.27
C VAL A 306 1.81 -9.50 -6.26
N GLY A 307 1.94 -9.11 -5.00
CA GLY A 307 1.17 -9.67 -3.90
C GLY A 307 0.59 -8.59 -3.01
N TYR A 308 -0.61 -8.83 -2.48
CA TYR A 308 -1.30 -7.95 -1.54
C TYR A 308 -1.64 -8.74 -0.28
N VAL A 309 -1.38 -8.15 0.89
CA VAL A 309 -1.74 -8.70 2.20
C VAL A 309 -2.47 -7.62 2.97
N TYR A 310 -3.69 -7.91 3.40
CA TYR A 310 -4.51 -6.96 4.15
C TYR A 310 -4.88 -7.57 5.50
N PHE A 311 -4.49 -6.89 6.58
CA PHE A 311 -4.91 -7.17 7.94
C PHE A 311 -6.05 -6.22 8.33
N LYS A 312 -7.17 -6.77 8.79
CA LYS A 312 -8.33 -6.02 9.29
C LYS A 312 -8.62 -6.40 10.73
N SER A 313 -8.77 -5.42 11.61
CA SER A 313 -9.27 -5.64 12.96
C SER A 313 -9.96 -4.39 13.51
N ARG A 314 -10.97 -4.59 14.36
CA ARG A 314 -11.53 -3.52 15.19
C ARG A 314 -10.62 -3.17 16.38
N ASP A 315 -9.71 -4.06 16.77
CA ASP A 315 -8.68 -3.78 17.76
C ASP A 315 -7.34 -3.60 17.07
N VAL A 316 -6.96 -2.35 16.85
CA VAL A 316 -5.71 -1.98 16.20
C VAL A 316 -4.45 -2.52 16.88
N ARG A 317 -4.52 -2.88 18.17
CA ARG A 317 -3.37 -3.46 18.90
C ARG A 317 -3.07 -4.89 18.46
N ARG A 318 -4.03 -5.56 17.83
CA ARG A 318 -3.88 -6.91 17.26
C ARG A 318 -3.27 -6.89 15.85
N LEU A 319 -3.13 -5.72 15.25
CA LEU A 319 -2.53 -5.58 13.91
C LEU A 319 -1.00 -5.62 14.00
N PRO A 320 -0.32 -6.27 13.03
CA PRO A 320 1.12 -6.49 13.10
C PRO A 320 1.95 -5.30 12.66
N TRP A 321 1.51 -4.05 12.79
CA TRP A 321 2.31 -2.90 12.37
C TRP A 321 3.27 -2.41 13.48
N THR A 322 4.32 -1.70 13.09
CA THR A 322 5.17 -0.98 14.04
C THR A 322 4.46 0.27 14.58
N THR A 323 4.96 0.83 15.69
CA THR A 323 4.47 2.12 16.24
C THR A 323 4.63 3.28 15.26
N THR A 324 5.63 3.20 14.37
CA THR A 324 5.85 4.16 13.27
C THR A 324 4.91 3.93 12.09
N LYS A 325 4.19 2.80 12.03
CA LYS A 325 3.34 2.39 10.91
C LYS A 325 4.08 2.30 9.56
N GLN A 326 5.41 2.15 9.58
CA GLN A 326 6.26 2.03 8.39
C GLN A 326 6.79 0.61 8.17
N GLY A 327 6.19 -0.36 8.84
CA GLY A 327 6.56 -1.75 8.71
C GLY A 327 5.69 -2.65 9.56
N VAL A 328 6.17 -3.86 9.74
CA VAL A 328 5.48 -4.92 10.48
C VAL A 328 6.35 -5.47 11.60
N VAL A 329 5.70 -5.90 12.69
CA VAL A 329 6.33 -6.64 13.78
C VAL A 329 6.40 -8.10 13.36
N LEU A 330 7.60 -8.56 12.97
CA LEU A 330 7.80 -9.89 12.40
C LEU A 330 7.41 -11.00 13.36
N ASP A 331 7.67 -10.84 14.66
CA ASP A 331 7.39 -11.85 15.67
C ASP A 331 5.90 -11.92 16.07
N ALA A 332 5.06 -11.03 15.55
CA ALA A 332 3.63 -11.06 15.85
C ALA A 332 3.00 -12.37 15.33
N PRO A 333 2.28 -13.15 16.17
CA PRO A 333 1.70 -14.43 15.77
C PRO A 333 0.78 -14.35 14.54
N VAL A 334 0.02 -13.24 14.44
CA VAL A 334 -0.83 -12.92 13.29
C VAL A 334 -0.02 -12.75 12.00
N TYR A 335 1.16 -12.13 12.08
CA TYR A 335 2.03 -11.93 10.93
C TYR A 335 2.72 -13.22 10.52
N GLN A 336 3.20 -14.01 11.47
CA GLN A 336 3.77 -15.33 11.22
C GLN A 336 2.76 -16.27 10.53
N THR A 337 1.49 -16.18 10.91
CA THR A 337 0.40 -16.91 10.25
C THR A 337 0.21 -16.44 8.81
N ALA A 338 0.17 -15.13 8.58
CA ALA A 338 0.10 -14.58 7.23
C ALA A 338 1.31 -14.97 6.37
N LEU A 339 2.53 -14.91 6.92
CA LEU A 339 3.78 -15.18 6.20
C LEU A 339 3.83 -16.62 5.68
N ARG A 340 3.35 -17.59 6.47
CA ARG A 340 3.20 -18.99 6.02
C ARG A 340 2.26 -19.10 4.83
N GLU A 341 1.11 -18.42 4.87
CA GLU A 341 0.14 -18.44 3.78
C GLU A 341 0.64 -17.66 2.55
N MET A 342 1.28 -16.50 2.74
CA MET A 342 1.93 -15.73 1.67
C MET A 342 2.89 -16.62 0.87
N ARG A 343 3.68 -17.46 1.56
CA ARG A 343 4.57 -18.42 0.92
C ARG A 343 3.81 -19.43 0.05
N VAL A 344 2.73 -20.01 0.58
CA VAL A 344 1.90 -20.99 -0.14
C VAL A 344 1.32 -20.36 -1.42
N GLN A 345 0.81 -19.13 -1.32
CA GLN A 345 0.16 -18.45 -2.45
C GLN A 345 1.16 -17.88 -3.48
N ALA A 346 2.36 -17.47 -3.07
CA ALA A 346 3.36 -16.94 -3.99
C ALA A 346 4.08 -18.04 -4.78
N ARG A 347 4.30 -19.23 -4.21
CA ARG A 347 5.15 -20.26 -4.81
C ARG A 347 4.71 -20.67 -6.23
N PRO A 348 3.42 -20.91 -6.53
CA PRO A 348 2.98 -21.20 -7.89
C PRO A 348 3.25 -20.05 -8.88
N VAL A 349 3.12 -18.79 -8.43
CA VAL A 349 3.42 -17.59 -9.24
C VAL A 349 4.92 -17.54 -9.57
N LEU A 350 5.78 -17.73 -8.57
CA LEU A 350 7.23 -17.69 -8.77
C LEU A 350 7.73 -18.85 -9.65
N ASN A 351 7.07 -20.02 -9.56
CA ASN A 351 7.36 -21.14 -10.45
C ASN A 351 7.01 -20.79 -11.90
N PHE A 352 5.83 -20.21 -12.15
CA PHE A 352 5.44 -19.71 -13.47
C PHE A 352 6.43 -18.67 -14.00
N LEU A 353 6.79 -17.67 -13.20
CA LEU A 353 7.73 -16.63 -13.62
C LEU A 353 9.15 -17.16 -13.88
N SER A 354 9.60 -18.17 -13.11
CA SER A 354 10.92 -18.79 -13.32
C SER A 354 11.01 -19.50 -14.66
N LYS A 355 9.92 -20.12 -15.12
CA LYS A 355 9.85 -20.82 -16.40
C LYS A 355 9.88 -19.87 -17.61
N MET A 356 9.71 -18.56 -17.42
CA MET A 356 9.85 -17.57 -18.50
C MET A 356 11.29 -17.41 -19.00
N TYR A 357 12.30 -17.87 -18.25
CA TYR A 357 13.72 -17.69 -18.57
C TYR A 357 14.47 -19.03 -18.54
N PRO A 358 14.12 -19.99 -19.41
CA PRO A 358 14.86 -21.23 -19.55
C PRO A 358 16.23 -20.96 -20.20
N PRO A 359 17.29 -21.72 -19.85
CA PRO A 359 18.61 -21.53 -20.44
C PRO A 359 18.71 -21.94 -21.92
N ASP A 360 17.85 -22.86 -22.39
CA ASP A 360 18.01 -23.56 -23.67
C ASP A 360 16.86 -23.32 -24.68
N LEU A 361 15.98 -22.34 -24.47
CA LEU A 361 14.90 -22.00 -25.42
C LEU A 361 15.02 -20.54 -25.88
N GLU A 362 14.69 -20.28 -27.14
CA GLU A 362 14.52 -18.92 -27.64
C GLU A 362 13.36 -18.22 -26.91
N GLU A 363 13.48 -16.91 -26.74
CA GLU A 363 12.52 -16.11 -25.97
C GLU A 363 11.08 -16.18 -26.51
N GLU A 364 10.92 -16.43 -27.80
CA GLU A 364 9.64 -16.56 -28.49
C GLU A 364 8.98 -17.93 -28.24
N ASP A 365 9.78 -18.94 -27.84
CA ASP A 365 9.35 -20.31 -27.58
C ASP A 365 9.10 -20.58 -26.10
N VAL A 366 8.64 -19.59 -25.31
CA VAL A 366 8.26 -19.79 -23.89
C VAL A 366 6.78 -19.51 -23.61
N ALA A 367 6.00 -20.55 -23.28
CA ALA A 367 4.53 -20.48 -23.24
C ALA A 367 4.04 -19.52 -22.15
N GLU A 368 4.78 -19.45 -21.04
CA GLU A 368 4.56 -18.52 -19.96
C GLU A 368 4.72 -17.06 -20.41
N ARG A 369 5.69 -16.77 -21.29
CA ARG A 369 5.85 -15.43 -21.87
C ARG A 369 4.66 -15.09 -22.76
N GLU A 370 4.24 -16.00 -23.63
CA GLU A 370 3.06 -15.78 -24.48
C GLU A 370 1.79 -15.50 -23.68
N LEU A 371 1.57 -16.23 -22.57
CA LEU A 371 0.44 -15.96 -21.70
C LEU A 371 0.57 -14.60 -21.01
N LEU A 372 1.76 -14.21 -20.54
CA LEU A 372 2.01 -12.88 -19.98
C LEU A 372 1.70 -11.78 -21.01
N LEU A 373 2.10 -11.97 -22.28
CA LEU A 373 1.78 -11.03 -23.38
C LEU A 373 0.28 -10.82 -23.57
N LYS A 374 -0.54 -11.83 -23.27
CA LYS A 374 -2.01 -11.80 -23.40
C LYS A 374 -2.72 -11.22 -22.17
N THR A 375 -2.01 -10.95 -21.08
CA THR A 375 -2.60 -10.38 -19.86
C THR A 375 -3.11 -8.97 -20.09
N LYS A 376 -4.24 -8.64 -19.44
CA LYS A 376 -4.80 -7.28 -19.41
C LYS A 376 -4.85 -6.77 -17.98
N SER A 377 -4.69 -5.46 -17.85
CA SER A 377 -4.86 -4.75 -16.58
C SER A 377 -6.27 -4.97 -16.04
N THR A 378 -6.36 -5.60 -14.88
CA THR A 378 -7.61 -5.94 -14.22
C THR A 378 -7.61 -5.37 -12.80
N PRO A 379 -8.66 -4.63 -12.40
CA PRO A 379 -8.84 -4.23 -11.01
C PRO A 379 -8.82 -5.43 -10.05
N ILE A 380 -8.19 -5.26 -8.89
CA ILE A 380 -7.98 -6.36 -7.91
C ILE A 380 -9.32 -6.91 -7.38
N ASN A 381 -10.35 -6.08 -7.34
CA ASN A 381 -11.70 -6.47 -6.91
C ASN A 381 -12.44 -7.39 -7.90
N HIS A 382 -11.84 -7.84 -9.00
CA HIS A 382 -12.45 -8.84 -9.90
C HIS A 382 -11.90 -10.26 -9.69
N VAL A 383 -11.02 -10.46 -8.71
CA VAL A 383 -10.43 -11.77 -8.42
C VAL A 383 -11.41 -12.62 -7.61
N ARG A 384 -11.79 -13.79 -8.15
CA ARG A 384 -12.69 -14.75 -7.50
C ARG A 384 -12.17 -15.21 -6.13
N LYS A 385 -13.10 -15.44 -5.19
CA LYS A 385 -12.82 -15.93 -3.83
C LYS A 385 -12.15 -17.30 -3.83
N ASP A 386 -11.28 -17.52 -2.85
CA ASP A 386 -10.64 -18.81 -2.50
C ASP A 386 -10.07 -19.57 -3.71
N THR A 387 -9.30 -18.83 -4.51
CA THR A 387 -8.63 -19.34 -5.70
C THR A 387 -7.15 -19.59 -5.43
N SER A 388 -6.59 -20.58 -6.11
CA SER A 388 -5.14 -20.78 -6.20
C SER A 388 -4.63 -20.24 -7.52
N PHE A 389 -3.39 -19.76 -7.56
CA PHE A 389 -2.81 -19.29 -8.80
C PHE A 389 -2.71 -20.45 -9.81
N HIS A 390 -3.24 -20.23 -11.00
CA HIS A 390 -3.24 -21.23 -12.07
C HIS A 390 -3.01 -20.56 -13.42
N ALA A 391 -2.05 -21.10 -14.18
CA ALA A 391 -1.80 -20.77 -15.57
C ALA A 391 -2.01 -22.02 -16.41
N ASP A 392 -3.06 -22.03 -17.23
CA ASP A 392 -3.31 -23.11 -18.19
C ASP A 392 -2.35 -22.94 -19.37
N LEU A 393 -1.43 -23.90 -19.55
CA LEU A 393 -0.42 -23.92 -20.60
C LEU A 393 -0.79 -24.86 -21.77
N ASP A 394 -1.74 -25.78 -21.61
CA ASP A 394 -1.95 -26.94 -22.50
C ASP A 394 -2.27 -26.61 -23.97
N SER A 395 -3.03 -25.56 -24.24
CA SER A 395 -3.29 -25.16 -25.64
C SER A 395 -2.13 -24.44 -26.32
N GLU A 396 -1.19 -23.80 -25.61
CA GLU A 396 0.02 -23.25 -26.27
C GLU A 396 0.98 -24.40 -26.62
N THR A 397 1.13 -25.38 -25.72
CA THR A 397 1.97 -26.57 -25.94
C THR A 397 1.51 -27.38 -27.15
N ARG A 398 0.19 -27.53 -27.35
CA ARG A 398 -0.38 -28.17 -28.56
C ARG A 398 -0.15 -27.36 -29.84
N THR A 399 -0.12 -26.03 -29.74
CA THR A 399 0.16 -25.16 -30.89
C THR A 399 1.64 -25.28 -31.30
N ARG A 400 2.55 -25.43 -30.32
CA ARG A 400 3.99 -25.66 -30.55
C ARG A 400 4.33 -27.03 -31.11
N ALA A 401 3.64 -28.08 -30.66
CA ALA A 401 3.83 -29.43 -31.22
C ALA A 401 3.59 -29.47 -32.74
N ASN A 402 2.76 -28.54 -33.25
CA ASN A 402 2.47 -28.36 -34.67
C ASN A 402 3.14 -27.12 -35.29
N ALA A 403 3.98 -26.40 -34.55
CA ALA A 403 4.64 -25.21 -35.08
C ALA A 403 5.77 -25.61 -36.04
N PRO A 404 5.85 -25.00 -37.24
CA PRO A 404 6.94 -25.28 -38.17
C PRO A 404 8.27 -24.80 -37.57
N VAL A 405 9.24 -25.71 -37.45
CA VAL A 405 10.60 -25.39 -37.01
C VAL A 405 11.50 -25.24 -38.23
N ASN A 406 12.35 -24.22 -38.24
CA ASN A 406 13.36 -24.04 -39.29
C ASN A 406 14.49 -25.06 -39.12
N ILE A 407 14.62 -25.98 -40.07
CA ILE A 407 15.73 -26.95 -40.11
C ILE A 407 16.79 -26.43 -41.08
N GLN A 408 18.01 -26.19 -40.59
CA GLN A 408 19.14 -25.77 -41.41
C GLN A 408 20.35 -26.67 -41.19
N TYR A 409 20.93 -27.18 -42.27
CA TYR A 409 22.17 -27.95 -42.24
C TYR A 409 22.86 -27.89 -43.59
N LYS A 410 24.18 -28.11 -43.59
CA LYS A 410 25.00 -28.17 -44.81
C LYS A 410 25.29 -29.63 -45.16
N LYS A 411 25.22 -29.96 -46.45
CA LYS A 411 25.66 -31.24 -47.00
C LYS A 411 26.56 -31.02 -48.21
N PRO A 412 27.49 -31.94 -48.50
CA PRO A 412 28.31 -31.87 -49.70
C PRO A 412 27.45 -31.79 -50.96
N ARG A 413 27.79 -30.89 -51.88
CA ARG A 413 27.04 -30.68 -53.13
C ARG A 413 26.89 -31.97 -53.94
N ARG A 414 27.92 -32.83 -53.95
CA ARG A 414 27.90 -34.13 -54.64
C ARG A 414 26.76 -35.05 -54.17
N ASP A 415 26.46 -35.05 -52.87
CA ASP A 415 25.45 -35.94 -52.30
C ASP A 415 24.05 -35.42 -52.63
N VAL A 416 23.88 -34.09 -52.58
CA VAL A 416 22.64 -33.42 -53.00
C VAL A 416 22.36 -33.70 -54.48
N GLU A 417 23.36 -33.56 -55.36
CA GLU A 417 23.19 -33.84 -56.80
C GLU A 417 22.89 -35.32 -57.09
N ARG A 418 23.52 -36.25 -56.35
CA ARG A 418 23.23 -37.69 -56.47
C ARG A 418 21.77 -37.99 -56.15
N ILE A 419 21.21 -37.34 -55.13
CA ILE A 419 19.79 -37.48 -54.77
C ILE A 419 18.90 -36.90 -55.88
N LYS A 420 19.21 -35.72 -56.42
CA LYS A 420 18.43 -35.12 -57.52
C LYS A 420 18.37 -36.02 -58.75
N GLN A 421 19.50 -36.65 -59.10
CA GLN A 421 19.57 -37.59 -60.22
C GLN A 421 18.72 -38.84 -59.95
N HIS A 422 18.83 -39.41 -58.74
CA HIS A 422 18.03 -40.57 -58.35
C HIS A 422 16.52 -40.29 -58.37
N LEU A 423 16.11 -39.07 -58.00
CA LEU A 423 14.71 -38.62 -58.04
C LEU A 423 14.26 -38.17 -59.44
N HIS A 424 15.13 -38.21 -60.45
CA HIS A 424 14.89 -37.68 -61.80
C HIS A 424 14.43 -36.20 -61.82
N LYS A 425 14.93 -35.39 -60.88
CA LYS A 425 14.58 -33.96 -60.73
C LYS A 425 15.83 -33.06 -60.64
N PRO A 426 16.54 -32.82 -61.75
CA PRO A 426 17.80 -32.07 -61.74
C PRO A 426 17.64 -30.59 -61.34
N ALA A 427 16.47 -29.99 -61.60
CA ALA A 427 16.16 -28.60 -61.25
C ALA A 427 15.75 -28.39 -59.77
N MET A 428 15.72 -29.46 -58.97
CA MET A 428 15.29 -29.38 -57.56
C MET A 428 16.27 -28.55 -56.74
N SER A 429 15.75 -27.64 -55.91
CA SER A 429 16.58 -26.82 -55.03
C SER A 429 17.18 -27.68 -53.90
N ALA A 430 18.32 -27.26 -53.33
CA ALA A 430 18.92 -27.95 -52.20
C ALA A 430 17.99 -28.00 -50.96
N SER A 431 17.20 -26.95 -50.75
CA SER A 431 16.18 -26.90 -49.69
C SER A 431 15.08 -27.94 -49.93
N SER A 432 14.60 -28.05 -51.17
CA SER A 432 13.61 -29.07 -51.53
C SER A 432 14.16 -30.48 -51.35
N VAL A 433 15.42 -30.74 -51.71
CA VAL A 433 16.08 -32.04 -51.46
C VAL A 433 16.10 -32.35 -49.96
N GLY A 434 16.46 -31.37 -49.13
CA GLY A 434 16.45 -31.52 -47.67
C GLY A 434 15.05 -31.85 -47.12
N SER A 435 14.03 -31.13 -47.56
CA SER A 435 12.62 -31.41 -47.22
C SER A 435 12.23 -32.83 -47.62
N TYR A 436 12.51 -33.21 -48.87
CA TYR A 436 12.16 -34.53 -49.38
C TYR A 436 12.82 -35.66 -48.58
N THR A 437 14.11 -35.52 -48.24
CA THR A 437 14.79 -36.56 -47.44
C THR A 437 14.24 -36.68 -46.02
N PHE A 438 13.79 -35.56 -45.46
CA PHE A 438 13.18 -35.54 -44.14
C PHE A 438 11.79 -36.20 -44.16
N ASP A 439 10.95 -35.85 -45.14
CA ASP A 439 9.65 -36.47 -45.35
C ASP A 439 9.77 -37.97 -45.64
N TYR A 440 10.79 -38.36 -46.42
CA TYR A 440 11.09 -39.76 -46.70
C TYR A 440 11.45 -40.53 -45.42
N PHE A 441 12.31 -39.97 -44.56
CA PHE A 441 12.68 -40.59 -43.29
C PHE A 441 11.46 -40.76 -42.39
N LEU A 442 10.64 -39.73 -42.23
CA LEU A 442 9.43 -39.81 -41.42
C LEU A 442 8.48 -40.90 -41.92
N LYS A 443 8.31 -41.05 -43.23
CA LYS A 443 7.44 -42.07 -43.83
C LYS A 443 7.96 -43.52 -43.68
N GLN A 444 9.28 -43.71 -43.52
CA GLN A 444 9.88 -45.04 -43.43
C GLN A 444 10.02 -45.51 -41.97
N GLU A 445 10.28 -44.58 -41.05
CA GLU A 445 10.56 -44.91 -39.64
C GLU A 445 9.33 -44.77 -38.72
N PHE A 446 8.31 -44.02 -39.15
CA PHE A 446 7.03 -43.82 -38.44
C PHE A 446 5.86 -44.05 -39.40
#